data_AF-A0A524CF93-F1
#
_entry.id   AF-A0A524CF93-F1
#
_cell.length_a   1.000
_cell.length_b   1.000
_cell.length_c   1.000
_cell.angle_alpha   90.00
_cell.angle_beta   90.00
_cell.angle_gamma   90.00
#
_symmetry.space_group_name_H-M   'P 1'
#
loop_
_entity.id
_entity.type
_entity.pdbx_description
1 polymer ?
#
loop_
_entity_poly.entity_id
_entity_poly.type
_entity_poly.pdbx_seq_one_letter_code
_entity_poly.pdbx_strand_id
1 'polypeptide(L)' 'MFGQNNSEKFQRKIKCPDCKEEIDEGLQFCPECGHRIPDFLRFNPD' A
#
# COMPACT_ATOMS: atom_id res chain seq x y z
N MET A 1 -17.16 -27.37 -10.98
CA MET A 1 -15.75 -27.15 -10.60
C MET A 1 -15.71 -25.88 -9.79
N PHE A 2 -15.44 -26.00 -8.48
CA PHE A 2 -15.25 -24.90 -7.52
C PHE A 2 -14.06 -24.04 -7.96
N GLY A 3 -13.93 -22.74 -7.75
CA GLY A 3 -14.68 -21.75 -6.98
C GLY A 3 -13.78 -20.51 -6.88
N GLN A 4 -14.40 -19.33 -6.76
CA GLN A 4 -13.85 -18.06 -6.26
C GLN A 4 -12.63 -17.46 -6.98
N ASN A 5 -12.82 -16.27 -7.55
CA ASN A 5 -11.79 -15.24 -7.44
C ASN A 5 -12.46 -13.86 -7.56
N ASN A 6 -13.07 -13.49 -6.44
CA ASN A 6 -13.57 -12.15 -6.18
C ASN A 6 -12.36 -11.23 -5.94
N SER A 7 -12.16 -10.28 -6.87
CA SER A 7 -11.05 -9.33 -6.91
C SER A 7 -11.39 -8.06 -6.11
N GLU A 8 -11.65 -8.22 -4.82
CA GLU A 8 -11.85 -7.07 -3.91
C GLU A 8 -10.49 -6.55 -3.45
N LYS A 9 -9.83 -5.80 -4.33
CA LYS A 9 -8.68 -4.96 -4.00
C LYS A 9 -9.17 -3.84 -3.07
N PHE A 10 -9.00 -4.02 -1.77
CA PHE A 10 -9.17 -2.95 -0.79
C PHE A 10 -8.00 -1.95 -0.97
N GLN A 11 -8.18 -0.95 -1.84
CA GLN A 11 -7.18 0.08 -2.18
C GLN A 11 -7.09 1.10 -1.03
N ARG A 12 -6.57 0.66 0.11
CA ARG A 12 -6.21 1.57 1.20
C ARG A 12 -4.90 2.23 0.83
N LYS A 13 -4.82 3.54 1.07
CA LYS A 13 -3.65 4.35 0.73
C LYS A 13 -2.98 4.85 2.00
N ILE A 14 -1.67 4.92 1.95
CA ILE A 14 -0.81 5.43 3.02
C ILE A 14 -0.07 6.66 2.51
N LYS A 15 0.37 7.53 3.42
CA LYS A 15 1.24 8.65 3.04
C LYS A 15 2.70 8.27 3.23
N CYS A 16 3.50 8.53 2.21
CA CYS A 16 4.94 8.36 2.30
C CYS A 16 5.49 9.31 3.39
N PRO A 17 6.34 8.85 4.32
CA PRO A 17 6.88 9.71 5.36
C PRO A 17 7.95 10.68 4.83
N ASP A 18 8.48 10.42 3.64
CA ASP A 18 9.58 11.15 3.02
C ASP A 18 9.07 12.28 2.10
N CYS A 19 8.29 11.93 1.07
CA CYS A 19 7.71 12.91 0.14
C CYS A 19 6.29 13.37 0.50
N LYS A 20 5.61 12.69 1.45
CA LYS A 20 4.19 12.93 1.82
C LYS A 20 3.17 12.63 0.73
N GLU A 21 3.59 11.97 -0.34
CA GLU A 21 2.70 11.52 -1.42
C GLU A 21 1.80 10.37 -0.95
N GLU A 22 0.61 10.29 -1.54
CA GLU A 22 -0.38 9.26 -1.25
C GLU A 22 -0.12 8.03 -2.13
N ILE A 23 0.27 6.91 -1.50
CA ILE A 23 0.69 5.68 -2.18
C ILE A 23 -0.15 4.50 -1.71
N ASP A 24 -0.20 3.43 -2.50
CA ASP A 24 -0.96 2.23 -2.14
C ASP A 24 -0.36 1.51 -0.93
N GLU A 25 -1.21 0.95 -0.07
CA GLU A 25 -0.77 0.11 1.04
C GLU A 25 -0.12 -1.19 0.53
N GLY A 26 0.77 -1.78 1.33
CA GLY A 26 1.51 -2.98 0.91
C GLY A 26 2.70 -2.73 -0.05
N LEU A 27 2.91 -1.50 -0.52
CA LEU A 27 4.09 -1.16 -1.32
C LEU A 27 5.38 -1.20 -0.47
N GLN A 28 6.44 -1.79 -1.01
CA GLN A 28 7.75 -1.82 -0.34
C GLN A 28 8.55 -0.52 -0.54
N PHE A 29 8.26 0.20 -1.62
CA PHE A 29 8.97 1.43 -2.01
C PHE A 29 7.95 2.42 -2.58
N CYS A 30 8.16 3.69 -2.32
CA CYS A 30 7.38 4.77 -2.88
C CYS A 30 7.70 4.87 -4.39
N PRO A 31 6.72 4.73 -5.30
CA PRO A 31 6.96 4.89 -6.73
C PRO A 31 7.27 6.35 -7.12
N GLU A 32 6.95 7.30 -6.24
CA GLU A 32 7.02 8.74 -6.52
C GLU A 32 8.41 9.29 -6.17
N CYS A 33 8.94 8.96 -4.98
CA CYS A 33 10.27 9.41 -4.56
C CYS A 33 11.34 8.32 -4.48
N GLY A 34 10.97 7.04 -4.54
CA GLY A 34 11.89 5.91 -4.37
C GLY A 34 12.23 5.56 -2.91
N HIS A 35 11.64 6.26 -1.92
CA HIS A 35 11.89 5.97 -0.50
C HIS A 35 11.33 4.60 -0.12
N ARG A 36 12.07 3.84 0.70
CA ARG A 36 11.66 2.50 1.15
C ARG A 36 10.59 2.61 2.23
N ILE A 37 9.40 2.08 1.96
CA ILE A 37 8.30 2.08 2.93
C ILE A 37 8.55 0.98 3.96
N PRO A 38 8.69 1.34 5.24
CA PRO A 38 8.90 0.36 6.29
C PRO A 38 7.62 -0.45 6.53
N ASP A 39 7.78 -1.72 6.93
CA ASP A 39 6.70 -2.70 6.98
C ASP A 39 5.52 -2.27 7.89
N PHE A 40 5.85 -1.63 9.01
CA PHE A 40 4.86 -1.10 9.96
C PHE A 40 3.97 0.00 9.37
N LEU A 41 4.41 0.68 8.31
CA LEU A 41 3.67 1.75 7.65
C LEU A 41 2.88 1.23 6.43
N ARG A 42 3.11 -0.02 6.02
CA ARG A 42 2.43 -0.65 4.87
C ARG A 42 1.00 -1.06 5.17
N PHE A 43 0.63 -1.09 6.45
CA PHE A 43 -0.72 -1.36 6.89
C PHE A 43 -1.20 -0.15 7.69
N ASN A 44 -2.25 0.50 7.21
CA ASN A 44 -2.96 1.47 8.01
C ASN A 44 -4.03 0.71 8.82
N PRO A 45 -3.83 0.50 10.14
CA PRO A 45 -4.89 -0.01 10.99
C PRO A 45 -5.87 1.15 11.23
N ASP A 46 -6.82 1.33 10.32
CA ASP A 46 -8.02 2.11 10.66
C ASP A 46 -8.78 1.40 11.78
#